data_AF-A0A1C4U4M0-F1
#
_entry.id   AF-A0A1C4U4M0-F1
#
_cell.length_a   1.000
_cell.length_b   1.000
_cell.length_c   1.000
_cell.angle_alpha   90.00
_cell.angle_beta   90.00
_cell.angle_gamma   90.00
#
_symmetry.space_group_name_H-M   'P 1'
#
loop_
_entity.id
_entity.type
_entity.pdbx_description
1 polymer ?
#
loop_
_entity_poly.entity_id
_entity_poly.type
_entity_poly.pdbx_seq_one_letter_code
_entity_poly.pdbx_strand_id
1 'polypeptide(L)'
;MAAGRVVTVERGDGWQRPGAFWGTTPNLRAGPRGPTLAWSLPDGRIRYADVGVPLGDPEPTPDGTDGRLARVAEAWPSTSAPAHRIAAAAEVLAAAVTLGWLAMLVVGPDPVVGTRWFWFWLGSLPFGLGVLAWLHRERWRPSQRHGSAPPAAARRSGWAGLGWSLLATVGLTLAVVALRGLLGGALVPG
;
A
#
# COMPACT_ATOMS: atom_id res chain seq x y z
N MET A 1 -12.68 -32.77 3.29
CA MET A 1 -12.11 -31.53 3.86
C MET A 1 -10.62 -31.52 3.54
N ALA A 2 -10.19 -30.71 2.57
CA ALA A 2 -8.79 -30.65 2.15
C ALA A 2 -8.02 -29.77 3.15
N ALA A 3 -7.19 -30.38 3.99
CA ALA A 3 -6.27 -29.65 4.85
C ALA A 3 -5.31 -28.80 3.99
N GLY A 4 -4.95 -27.62 4.50
CA GLY A 4 -4.26 -26.56 3.77
C GLY A 4 -3.02 -27.02 3.02
N ARG A 5 -3.19 -27.23 1.71
CA ARG A 5 -2.10 -27.54 0.78
C ARG A 5 -1.13 -26.36 0.75
N VAL A 6 0.09 -26.59 1.20
CA VAL A 6 1.15 -25.58 1.12
C VAL A 6 1.54 -25.40 -0.35
N VAL A 7 1.61 -24.15 -0.80
CA VAL A 7 1.94 -23.80 -2.20
C VAL A 7 3.41 -23.43 -2.32
N THR A 8 3.94 -22.67 -1.36
CA THR A 8 5.37 -22.36 -1.27
C THR A 8 5.86 -22.42 0.16
N VAL A 9 7.15 -22.73 0.35
CA VAL A 9 7.87 -22.69 1.63
C VAL A 9 9.18 -21.94 1.41
N GLU A 10 9.52 -21.07 2.35
CA GLU A 10 10.83 -20.42 2.39
C GLU A 10 11.35 -20.37 3.83
N ARG A 11 12.66 -20.58 3.99
CA ARG A 11 13.37 -20.41 5.27
C ARG A 11 14.22 -19.15 5.22
N GLY A 12 14.22 -18.41 6.32
CA GLY A 12 14.91 -17.13 6.41
C GLY A 12 15.38 -16.74 7.80
N ASP A 13 16.29 -15.79 7.85
CA ASP A 13 16.91 -15.28 9.07
C ASP A 13 15.96 -14.38 9.89
N GLY A 14 14.82 -14.01 9.30
CA GLY A 14 13.78 -13.21 9.92
C GLY A 14 13.12 -12.26 8.93
N TRP A 15 12.09 -11.56 9.40
CA TRP A 15 11.39 -10.56 8.61
C TRP A 15 12.22 -9.28 8.50
N GLN A 16 12.58 -8.89 7.28
CA GLN A 16 13.03 -7.52 7.03
C GLN A 16 11.81 -6.62 7.21
N ARG A 17 11.95 -5.60 8.07
CA ARG A 17 11.08 -4.43 8.04
C ARG A 17 11.72 -3.48 7.04
N PRO A 18 11.23 -3.37 5.79
CA PRO A 18 11.62 -2.25 4.96
C PRO A 18 11.25 -0.97 5.73
N GLY A 19 11.98 0.13 5.50
CA GLY A 19 11.72 1.40 6.19
C GLY A 19 10.23 1.75 6.21
N ALA A 20 9.79 2.47 7.25
CA ALA A 20 8.38 2.70 7.60
C ALA A 20 7.58 3.45 6.52
N PHE A 21 7.30 2.79 5.41
CA PHE A 21 6.46 3.27 4.32
C PHE A 21 5.18 2.45 4.28
N TRP A 22 4.09 3.11 3.91
CA TRP A 22 2.78 2.50 3.90
C TRP A 22 2.67 1.58 2.67
N GLY A 23 2.33 0.31 2.88
CA GLY A 23 2.21 -0.69 1.80
C GLY A 23 3.45 -1.54 1.56
N THR A 24 4.56 -1.34 2.28
CA THR A 24 5.68 -2.28 2.23
C THR A 24 5.27 -3.62 2.80
N THR A 25 5.28 -4.65 1.97
CA THR A 25 5.17 -6.03 2.43
C THR A 25 6.45 -6.41 3.18
N PRO A 26 6.35 -6.96 4.40
CA PRO A 26 7.51 -7.51 5.07
C PRO A 26 8.07 -8.63 4.19
N ASN A 27 9.35 -8.53 3.84
CA ASN A 27 10.04 -9.53 3.04
C ASN A 27 10.86 -10.42 3.98
N LEU A 28 10.76 -11.73 3.82
CA LEU A 28 11.61 -12.65 4.55
C LEU A 28 13.04 -12.49 4.04
N ARG A 29 14.01 -12.32 4.94
CA ARG A 29 15.43 -12.38 4.58
C ARG A 29 15.79 -13.83 4.34
N ALA A 30 15.97 -14.22 3.08
CA ALA A 30 16.39 -15.57 2.73
C ALA A 30 17.67 -15.97 3.49
N GLY A 31 17.63 -17.15 4.10
CA GLY A 31 18.65 -17.63 5.03
C GLY A 31 18.53 -19.14 5.13
N PRO A 32 19.44 -19.93 4.51
CA PRO A 32 19.32 -21.39 4.43
C PRO A 32 19.23 -22.09 5.81
N ARG A 33 19.78 -21.45 6.84
CA ARG A 33 19.78 -21.91 8.24
C ARG A 33 19.06 -20.96 9.19
N GLY A 34 18.27 -20.03 8.64
CA GLY A 34 17.57 -19.04 9.44
C GLY A 34 16.46 -19.69 10.29
N PRO A 35 16.17 -19.14 11.48
CA PRO A 35 15.22 -19.75 12.41
C PRO A 35 13.77 -19.62 11.96
N THR A 36 13.46 -18.80 10.95
CA THR A 36 12.08 -18.54 10.54
C THR A 36 11.72 -19.39 9.33
N LEU A 37 10.62 -20.16 9.43
CA LEU A 37 9.99 -20.84 8.31
C LEU A 37 8.67 -20.13 7.96
N ALA A 38 8.53 -19.68 6.71
CA ALA A 38 7.29 -19.10 6.20
C ALA A 38 6.71 -19.95 5.07
N TRP A 39 5.38 -20.02 4.99
CA TRP A 39 4.70 -20.75 3.93
C TRP A 39 3.40 -20.09 3.51
N SER A 40 3.03 -20.30 2.24
CA SER A 40 1.78 -19.79 1.66
C SER A 40 0.72 -20.87 1.52
N LEU A 41 -0.53 -20.49 1.78
CA LEU A 41 -1.72 -21.30 1.47
C LEU A 41 -2.30 -20.88 0.11
N PRO A 42 -3.16 -21.71 -0.53
CA PRO A 42 -3.73 -21.42 -1.84
C PRO A 42 -4.66 -20.21 -1.84
N ASP A 43 -5.13 -19.80 -0.67
CA ASP A 43 -5.95 -18.61 -0.44
C ASP A 43 -5.12 -17.32 -0.30
N GLY A 44 -3.79 -17.40 -0.43
CA GLY A 44 -2.89 -16.26 -0.34
C GLY A 44 -2.52 -15.87 1.09
N ARG A 45 -2.99 -16.58 2.12
CA ARG A 45 -2.54 -16.35 3.49
C ARG A 45 -1.11 -16.85 3.68
N ILE A 46 -0.29 -16.03 4.31
CA ILE A 46 1.07 -16.38 4.71
C ILE A 46 1.06 -16.75 6.19
N ARG A 47 1.66 -17.89 6.53
CA ARG A 47 1.91 -18.31 7.91
C ARG A 47 3.41 -18.40 8.13
N TYR A 48 3.83 -18.20 9.36
CA TYR A 48 5.21 -18.37 9.75
C TYR A 48 5.30 -19.07 11.10
N ALA A 49 6.41 -19.76 11.31
CA ALA A 49 6.79 -20.33 12.58
C ALA A 49 8.29 -20.09 12.81
N ASP A 50 8.66 -19.82 14.05
CA ASP A 50 10.05 -19.94 14.49
C ASP A 50 10.32 -21.44 14.71
N VAL A 51 11.20 -21.99 13.90
CA VAL A 51 11.62 -23.38 13.94
C VAL A 51 13.00 -23.55 14.59
N GLY A 52 13.60 -22.44 15.05
CA GLY A 52 14.95 -22.41 15.63
C GLY A 52 16.05 -22.62 14.61
N VAL A 53 17.29 -22.32 15.01
CA VAL A 53 18.49 -22.65 14.22
C VAL A 53 18.79 -24.13 14.44
N PRO A 54 18.96 -24.95 13.38
CA PRO A 54 19.34 -26.35 13.53
C PRO A 54 20.72 -26.45 14.19
N LEU A 55 20.75 -26.64 15.51
CA LEU A 55 21.99 -26.86 16.26
C LEU A 55 22.37 -28.34 16.11
N GLY A 56 23.28 -28.62 15.18
CA GLY A 56 23.89 -29.95 15.04
C GLY A 56 23.34 -30.86 13.94
N ASP A 57 22.48 -30.36 13.05
CA ASP A 57 22.06 -31.15 11.88
C ASP A 57 23.22 -31.27 10.86
N PRO A 58 23.41 -32.45 10.24
CA PRO A 58 24.37 -32.61 9.16
C PRO A 58 24.03 -31.66 8.01
N GLU A 59 25.05 -31.28 7.23
CA GLU A 59 24.94 -30.40 6.09
C GLU A 59 23.66 -30.68 5.27
N PRO A 60 22.87 -29.67 4.87
CA PRO A 60 21.57 -29.87 4.24
C PRO A 60 21.71 -30.82 3.04
N THR A 61 21.26 -32.05 3.23
CA THR A 61 21.32 -33.08 2.20
C THR A 61 20.12 -32.93 1.26
N PRO A 62 20.29 -33.23 -0.05
CA PRO A 62 19.19 -33.15 -1.02
C PRO A 62 17.96 -33.98 -0.63
N ASP A 63 18.16 -35.04 0.15
CA ASP A 63 17.12 -35.96 0.61
C ASP A 63 16.64 -35.73 2.04
N GLY A 64 17.30 -34.85 2.80
CA GLY A 64 16.84 -34.41 4.10
C GLY A 64 15.55 -33.58 4.04
N THR A 65 14.96 -33.30 5.19
CA THR A 65 13.73 -32.49 5.30
C THR A 65 13.89 -31.16 4.56
N ASP A 66 15.05 -30.51 4.67
CA ASP A 66 15.36 -29.25 4.01
C ASP A 66 15.49 -29.39 2.49
N GLY A 67 16.10 -30.46 1.98
CA GLY A 67 16.18 -30.74 0.55
C GLY A 67 14.84 -31.16 -0.07
N ARG A 68 13.98 -31.83 0.70
CA ARG A 68 12.58 -32.09 0.32
C ARG A 68 11.74 -30.81 0.31
N LEU A 69 11.91 -29.94 1.30
CA LEU A 69 11.26 -28.63 1.34
C LEU A 69 11.75 -27.73 0.20
N ALA A 70 13.05 -27.74 -0.13
CA ALA A 70 13.59 -27.02 -1.28
C ALA A 70 13.07 -27.55 -2.63
N ARG A 71 12.77 -28.85 -2.74
CA ARG A 71 12.12 -29.44 -3.93
C ARG A 71 10.64 -29.10 -4.05
N VAL A 72 9.95 -28.90 -2.93
CA VAL A 72 8.54 -28.45 -2.88
C VAL A 72 8.45 -26.92 -2.98
N ALA A 73 9.49 -26.22 -2.55
CA ALA A 73 9.66 -24.78 -2.73
C ALA A 73 9.97 -24.52 -4.21
N GLU A 74 8.93 -24.47 -5.04
CA GLU A 74 9.02 -23.67 -6.25
C GLU A 74 9.47 -22.26 -5.81
N ALA A 75 10.56 -21.79 -6.42
CA ALA A 75 11.11 -20.46 -6.21
C ALA A 75 9.94 -19.48 -6.10
N TRP A 76 9.81 -18.84 -4.94
CA TRP A 76 8.67 -18.01 -4.57
C TRP A 76 8.21 -17.23 -5.80
N PRO A 77 7.07 -17.59 -6.42
CA PRO A 77 6.61 -16.86 -7.57
C PRO A 77 5.97 -15.60 -6.99
N SER A 78 6.84 -14.67 -6.59
CA SER A 78 6.48 -13.37 -6.04
C SER A 78 5.52 -12.67 -6.98
N THR A 79 5.63 -12.97 -8.28
CA THR A 79 4.80 -12.48 -9.37
C THR A 79 3.45 -13.21 -9.56
N SER A 80 3.26 -14.44 -9.05
CA SER A 80 2.06 -15.25 -9.36
C SER A 80 0.99 -15.25 -8.25
N ALA A 81 1.34 -14.82 -7.03
CA ALA A 81 0.38 -14.72 -5.94
C ALA A 81 -0.77 -13.74 -6.29
N PRO A 82 -2.05 -14.10 -6.07
CA PRO A 82 -3.19 -13.21 -6.34
C PRO A 82 -3.04 -11.85 -5.67
N ALA A 83 -2.51 -11.80 -4.45
CA ALA A 83 -2.24 -10.57 -3.71
C ALA A 83 -1.23 -9.66 -4.43
N HIS A 84 -0.18 -10.22 -5.04
CA HIS A 84 0.79 -9.44 -5.81
C HIS A 84 0.19 -8.89 -7.10
N ARG A 85 -0.66 -9.68 -7.78
CA ARG A 85 -1.39 -9.20 -8.96
C ARG A 85 -2.37 -8.08 -8.61
N ILE A 86 -3.07 -8.19 -7.48
CA ILE A 86 -3.97 -7.15 -6.99
C ILE A 86 -3.17 -5.89 -6.63
N ALA A 87 -2.04 -6.03 -5.95
CA ALA A 87 -1.16 -4.91 -5.63
C ALA A 87 -0.61 -4.23 -6.89
N ALA A 88 -0.07 -5.00 -7.84
CA ALA A 88 0.42 -4.48 -9.11
C ALA A 88 -0.71 -3.83 -9.94
N ALA A 89 -1.90 -4.43 -9.98
CA ALA A 89 -3.05 -3.83 -10.65
C ALA A 89 -3.50 -2.53 -9.96
N ALA A 90 -3.48 -2.49 -8.63
CA ALA A 90 -3.78 -1.29 -7.87
C ALA A 90 -2.74 -0.19 -8.10
N GLU A 91 -1.46 -0.53 -8.20
CA GLU A 91 -0.38 0.41 -8.55
C GLU A 91 -0.55 0.98 -9.96
N VAL A 92 -0.81 0.14 -10.96
CA VAL A 92 -1.06 0.58 -12.34
C VAL A 92 -2.31 1.46 -12.42
N LEU A 93 -3.39 1.07 -11.73
CA LEU A 93 -4.62 1.85 -11.68
C LEU A 93 -4.39 3.20 -10.99
N ALA A 94 -3.68 3.21 -9.85
CA ALA A 94 -3.35 4.43 -9.14
C ALA A 94 -2.49 5.37 -10.02
N ALA A 95 -1.52 4.82 -10.75
CA ALA A 95 -0.71 5.58 -11.70
C ALA A 95 -1.56 6.17 -12.83
N ALA A 96 -2.44 5.36 -13.44
CA ALA A 96 -3.33 5.81 -14.50
C ALA A 96 -4.29 6.91 -14.02
N VAL A 97 -4.89 6.76 -12.84
CA VAL A 97 -5.77 7.78 -12.23
C VAL A 97 -4.99 9.07 -11.95
N THR A 98 -3.79 8.96 -11.39
CA THR A 98 -2.94 10.12 -11.07
C THR A 98 -2.53 10.88 -12.33
N LEU A 99 -2.08 10.16 -13.36
CA LEU A 99 -1.70 10.76 -14.64
C LEU A 99 -2.90 11.39 -15.35
N GLY A 100 -4.04 10.70 -15.37
CA GLY A 100 -5.29 11.23 -15.95
C GLY A 100 -5.75 12.51 -15.24
N TRP A 101 -5.68 12.53 -13.91
CA TRP A 101 -6.01 13.71 -13.11
C TRP A 101 -5.04 14.87 -13.35
N LEU A 102 -3.73 14.62 -13.41
CA LEU A 102 -2.72 15.63 -13.74
C LEU A 102 -2.93 16.20 -15.14
N ALA A 103 -3.13 15.35 -16.14
CA ALA A 103 -3.41 15.78 -17.52
C ALA A 103 -4.66 16.68 -17.56
N MET A 104 -5.68 16.33 -16.77
CA MET A 104 -6.91 17.10 -16.66
C MET A 104 -6.74 18.44 -15.97
N LEU A 105 -5.80 18.57 -15.03
CA LEU A 105 -5.44 19.86 -14.43
C LEU A 105 -4.68 20.77 -15.39
N VAL A 106 -3.89 20.20 -16.30
CA VAL A 106 -3.06 20.96 -17.26
C VAL A 106 -3.82 21.34 -18.53
N VAL A 107 -4.59 20.42 -19.09
CA VAL A 107 -5.27 20.62 -20.39
C VAL A 107 -6.77 20.84 -20.22
N GLY A 108 -7.34 20.38 -19.10
CA GLY A 108 -8.78 20.44 -18.88
C GLY A 108 -9.33 21.85 -18.63
N PRO A 109 -10.66 21.95 -18.54
CA PRO A 109 -11.35 23.20 -18.29
C PRO A 109 -10.96 23.79 -16.93
N ASP A 110 -10.98 25.12 -16.84
CA ASP A 110 -10.57 25.80 -15.62
C ASP A 110 -11.45 25.43 -14.42
N PRO A 111 -10.84 25.08 -13.27
CA PRO A 111 -11.59 24.71 -12.08
C PRO A 111 -12.46 25.86 -11.54
N VAL A 112 -13.66 25.53 -11.07
CA VAL A 112 -14.69 26.51 -10.66
C VAL A 112 -14.38 27.14 -9.29
N VAL A 113 -13.89 26.37 -8.32
CA VAL A 113 -13.79 26.82 -6.90
C VAL A 113 -12.39 27.28 -6.49
N GLY A 114 -11.36 26.92 -7.26
CA GLY A 114 -9.98 27.20 -6.94
C GLY A 114 -9.13 27.30 -8.19
N THR A 115 -7.88 27.71 -8.02
CA THR A 115 -6.90 27.65 -9.11
C THR A 115 -6.47 26.21 -9.39
N ARG A 116 -5.89 25.96 -10.56
CA ARG A 116 -5.24 24.66 -10.86
C ARG A 116 -4.18 24.33 -9.81
N TRP A 117 -3.43 25.34 -9.34
CA TRP A 117 -2.42 25.19 -8.30
C TRP A 117 -3.00 24.80 -6.93
N PHE A 118 -4.19 25.32 -6.57
CA PHE A 118 -4.89 24.90 -5.35
C PHE A 118 -5.20 23.40 -5.38
N TRP A 119 -5.72 22.92 -6.51
CA TRP A 119 -6.05 21.51 -6.68
C TRP A 119 -4.83 20.61 -6.81
N PHE A 120 -3.74 21.10 -7.41
CA PHE A 120 -2.47 20.39 -7.43
C PHE A 120 -2.00 20.02 -6.02
N TRP A 121 -1.95 21.01 -5.11
CA TRP A 121 -1.56 20.74 -3.72
C TRP A 121 -2.53 19.82 -2.99
N LEU A 122 -3.83 20.04 -3.16
CA LEU A 122 -4.83 19.24 -2.46
C LEU A 122 -4.86 17.80 -2.99
N GLY A 123 -4.67 17.61 -4.30
CA GLY A 123 -4.61 16.32 -4.98
C GLY A 123 -3.44 15.44 -4.56
N SER A 124 -2.33 16.05 -4.14
CA SER A 124 -1.17 15.38 -3.58
C SER A 124 -1.42 14.77 -2.19
N LEU A 125 -2.63 14.91 -1.64
CA LEU A 125 -2.99 14.22 -0.41
C LEU A 125 -2.92 12.70 -0.59
N PRO A 126 -2.42 11.97 0.43
CA PRO A 126 -2.31 10.52 0.37
C PRO A 126 -3.69 9.86 0.21
N PHE A 127 -3.67 8.60 -0.25
CA PHE A 127 -4.86 7.80 -0.56
C PHE A 127 -5.77 8.38 -1.66
N GLY A 128 -5.28 9.33 -2.45
CA GLY A 128 -6.07 9.97 -3.50
C GLY A 128 -7.24 10.80 -2.97
N LEU A 129 -7.24 11.15 -1.67
CA LEU A 129 -8.31 11.93 -1.04
C LEU A 129 -8.52 13.28 -1.74
N GLY A 130 -7.43 13.90 -2.21
CA GLY A 130 -7.51 15.13 -2.98
C GLY A 130 -8.17 14.96 -4.34
N VAL A 131 -7.89 13.86 -5.04
CA VAL A 131 -8.50 13.50 -6.32
C VAL A 131 -9.99 13.23 -6.14
N LEU A 132 -10.38 12.52 -5.07
CA LEU A 132 -11.79 12.27 -4.72
C LEU A 132 -12.53 13.57 -4.38
N ALA A 133 -11.90 14.45 -3.59
CA ALA A 133 -12.46 15.75 -3.25
C ALA A 133 -12.67 16.61 -4.50
N TRP A 134 -11.70 16.58 -5.44
CA TRP A 134 -11.82 17.26 -6.74
C TRP A 134 -12.95 16.66 -7.57
N LEU A 135 -13.03 15.33 -7.70
CA LEU A 135 -14.07 14.66 -8.48
C LEU A 135 -15.47 14.95 -7.94
N HIS A 136 -15.66 14.80 -6.63
CA HIS A 136 -16.94 15.07 -5.98
C HIS A 136 -17.36 16.54 -6.16
N ARG A 137 -16.42 17.48 -6.05
CA ARG A 137 -16.74 18.91 -6.08
C ARG A 137 -16.88 19.48 -7.49
N GLU A 138 -16.05 19.05 -8.44
CA GLU A 138 -15.96 19.63 -9.78
C GLU A 138 -16.79 18.85 -10.82
N ARG A 139 -16.96 17.53 -10.62
CA ARG A 139 -17.67 16.66 -11.56
C ARG A 139 -19.04 16.24 -11.07
N TRP A 140 -19.20 15.92 -9.78
CA TRP A 140 -20.48 15.40 -9.24
C TRP A 140 -21.41 16.43 -8.60
N ARG A 141 -20.96 17.68 -8.36
CA ARG A 141 -21.84 18.79 -7.98
C ARG A 141 -21.88 19.88 -9.06
N PRO A 142 -22.59 19.67 -10.19
CA PRO A 142 -22.68 20.64 -11.28
C PRO A 142 -23.48 21.89 -10.92
N SER A 143 -24.12 21.94 -9.75
CA SER A 143 -25.10 22.96 -9.34
C SER A 143 -24.58 24.41 -9.30
N GLN A 144 -23.30 24.66 -9.60
CA GLN A 144 -22.72 25.99 -9.75
C GLN A 144 -22.38 26.38 -11.21
N ARG A 145 -22.70 25.54 -12.21
CA ARG A 145 -22.42 25.84 -13.63
C ARG A 145 -23.40 26.82 -14.29
N HIS A 146 -24.55 27.10 -13.66
CA HIS A 146 -25.65 27.86 -14.30
C HIS A 146 -26.03 29.19 -13.61
N GLY A 147 -25.27 29.63 -12.61
CA GLY A 147 -25.51 30.91 -11.95
C GLY A 147 -24.21 31.66 -11.78
N SER A 148 -24.01 32.69 -12.63
CA SER A 148 -23.00 33.76 -12.50
C SER A 148 -21.60 33.31 -12.08
N ALA A 149 -20.67 33.27 -13.05
CA ALA A 149 -19.24 33.15 -12.79
C ALA A 149 -18.84 34.05 -11.61
N PRO A 150 -18.37 33.50 -10.48
CA PRO A 150 -17.92 34.31 -9.37
C PRO A 150 -16.80 35.22 -9.88
N PRO A 151 -16.77 36.51 -9.50
CA PRO A 151 -15.67 37.40 -9.88
C PRO A 151 -14.35 36.74 -9.50
N ALA A 152 -13.30 36.92 -10.31
CA ALA A 152 -12.00 36.27 -10.15
C ALA A 152 -11.42 36.36 -8.71
N ALA A 153 -11.87 37.35 -7.92
CA ALA A 153 -11.56 37.55 -6.51
C ALA A 153 -12.07 36.46 -5.54
N ALA A 154 -13.07 35.64 -5.90
CA ALA A 154 -13.63 34.62 -5.00
C ALA A 154 -12.94 33.24 -5.12
N ARG A 155 -11.99 33.07 -6.04
CA ARG A 155 -11.30 31.79 -6.25
C ARG A 155 -10.22 31.59 -5.19
N ARG A 156 -10.20 30.43 -4.54
CA ARG A 156 -9.18 30.10 -3.53
C ARG A 156 -7.78 30.15 -4.16
N SER A 157 -6.86 30.86 -3.50
CA SER A 157 -5.48 31.00 -3.96
C SER A 157 -4.76 29.66 -3.99
N GLY A 158 -3.77 29.52 -4.87
CA GLY A 158 -2.97 28.30 -4.96
C GLY A 158 -2.25 27.95 -3.66
N TRP A 159 -1.73 28.96 -2.96
CA TRP A 159 -1.06 28.81 -1.66
C TRP A 159 -1.99 28.38 -0.53
N ALA A 160 -3.27 28.74 -0.59
CA ALA A 160 -4.25 28.19 0.34
C ALA A 160 -4.36 26.66 0.19
N GLY A 161 -4.17 26.12 -1.02
CA GLY A 161 -4.16 24.68 -1.27
C GLY A 161 -3.02 23.98 -0.53
N LEU A 162 -1.83 24.58 -0.52
CA LEU A 162 -0.68 24.08 0.24
C LEU A 162 -0.93 24.08 1.75
N GLY A 163 -1.53 25.16 2.29
CA GLY A 163 -1.90 25.22 3.69
C GLY A 163 -2.89 24.12 4.09
N TRP A 164 -3.92 23.90 3.26
CA TRP A 164 -4.90 22.83 3.46
C TRP A 164 -4.30 21.43 3.34
N SER A 165 -3.38 21.20 2.39
CA SER A 165 -2.73 19.90 2.24
C SER A 165 -1.84 19.58 3.43
N LEU A 166 -1.11 20.57 3.96
CA LEU A 166 -0.32 20.41 5.18
C LEU A 166 -1.20 20.08 6.39
N LEU A 167 -2.26 20.87 6.62
CA LEU A 167 -3.21 20.63 7.71
C LEU A 167 -3.86 19.25 7.62
N ALA A 168 -4.27 18.82 6.43
CA ALA A 168 -4.87 17.51 6.23
C ALA A 168 -3.85 16.37 6.43
N THR A 169 -2.58 16.55 6.04
CA THR A 169 -1.52 15.56 6.27
C THR A 169 -1.22 15.40 7.77
N VAL A 170 -1.16 16.51 8.51
CA VAL A 170 -1.02 16.49 9.96
C VAL A 170 -2.22 15.80 10.60
N GLY A 171 -3.44 16.18 10.22
CA GLY A 171 -4.67 15.57 10.73
C GLY A 171 -4.74 14.07 10.47
N LEU A 172 -4.32 13.62 9.29
CA LEU A 172 -4.25 12.21 8.94
C LEU A 172 -3.21 11.45 9.78
N THR A 173 -2.03 12.06 9.99
CA THR A 173 -0.98 11.47 10.82
C THR A 173 -1.48 11.30 12.27
N LEU A 174 -2.12 12.32 12.82
CA LEU A 174 -2.73 12.28 14.15
C LEU A 174 -3.84 11.22 14.23
N ALA A 175 -4.69 11.11 13.20
CA ALA A 175 -5.73 10.09 13.15
C ALA A 175 -5.14 8.67 13.14
N VAL A 176 -4.06 8.43 12.38
CA VAL A 176 -3.37 7.13 12.34
C VAL A 176 -2.73 6.80 13.69
N VAL A 177 -2.10 7.79 14.35
CA VAL A 177 -1.53 7.61 15.70
C VAL A 177 -2.63 7.29 16.70
N ALA A 178 -3.74 8.02 16.70
CA ALA A 178 -4.87 7.76 17.57
C ALA A 178 -5.47 6.37 17.31
N LEU A 179 -5.66 6.00 16.05
CA LEU A 179 -6.20 4.70 15.68
C LEU A 179 -5.26 3.56 16.09
N ARG A 180 -3.93 3.75 15.98
CA ARG A 180 -2.94 2.81 16.51
C ARG A 180 -2.98 2.73 18.03
N GLY A 181 -3.18 3.84 18.73
CA GLY A 181 -3.37 3.82 20.19
C GLY A 181 -4.62 3.05 20.61
N LEU A 182 -5.72 3.20 19.86
CA LEU A 182 -7.00 2.56 20.14
C LEU A 182 -7.03 1.07 19.75
N LEU A 183 -6.39 0.68 18.64
CA LEU A 183 -6.39 -0.70 18.12
C LEU A 183 -5.15 -1.51 18.52
N GLY A 184 -4.04 -0.85 18.84
CA GLY A 184 -2.73 -1.47 19.06
C GLY A 184 -2.58 -2.18 20.40
N GLY A 185 -3.44 -1.90 21.38
CA GLY A 185 -3.49 -2.68 22.63
C GLY A 185 -4.03 -4.11 22.44
N ALA A 186 -4.72 -4.39 21.33
CA ALA A 186 -5.41 -5.68 21.14
C ALA A 186 -4.76 -6.61 20.09
N LEU A 187 -3.90 -6.11 19.19
CA LEU A 187 -3.47 -6.89 18.02
C LEU A 187 -1.97 -6.80 17.65
N VAL A 188 -1.11 -6.18 18.47
CA VAL A 188 0.35 -6.19 18.25
C VAL A 188 1.09 -6.34 19.59
N PRO A 189 1.60 -7.54 19.94
CA PRO A 189 2.68 -7.65 20.91
C PRO A 189 3.93 -7.00 20.31
N GLY A 190 4.63 -6.21 21.11
CA GLY A 190 5.88 -5.54 20.74
C GLY A 190 7.00 -6.50 20.33
#